data_AF-A0A7J6UFT4-F1
#
_entry.id   AF-A0A7J6UFT4-F1
#
_cell.length_a   1.000
_cell.length_b   1.000
_cell.length_c   1.000
_cell.angle_alpha   90.00
_cell.angle_beta   90.00
_cell.angle_gamma   90.00
#
_symmetry.space_group_name_H-M   'P 1'
#
loop_
_entity.id
_entity.type
_entity.pdbx_description
1 polymer ?
#
loop_
_entity_poly.entity_id
_entity_poly.type
_entity_poly.pdbx_seq_one_letter_code
_entity_poly.pdbx_strand_id
1 'polypeptide(L)'
;MLSLSYPGPACTHAGYTTLCFHTLDWPERGCVLEMKKRHRVQLFGNIVDSKGTSEEQTPFQFRHRAADGEVTEGHIPVGFRSILPTESGSNLYLTVREGRKVTRPEYSVSWQSLENVIAEFSPSLDETWMRVVGYLEKKGLVSLAELEYLDADPFVLFGIDDPVTQKALRRLQNQVVLHCTTGDTPSEEEWMRYLCMDPLADADHKWVIEAFAEAELPTPWTSYKGIGSIVCFTNPETRVTTWQHPMHDYFRQLLSYCKSAEDLEDILKIRVHRLLWSYEFIHSHPGAEAEPLISPSQLRKLGTIFGVDLAKEGHLVRVLKRFLKIFAEEYQQRNDISKSQVIICVDTLSTETERWEVLKDNWEDALGGGRNHNIDIPALANGEVACVECPDKPALSYCLECRDHTCLDCFNKLHRKGHRSRHAVFKLVRCSLCESMPARLRCQVTSKSFCHDCYAMKHIHTLSALEKEMRPTLIDYVSLKADVLGKASQGDVELNETGALAERQYNAGTLGIRRSKRSVDNTDRDGKGVLLMDTSRSDDDEEDLLTSSILGSHWHPFYDSTGIMYYYNFSTGEKMRRSPVDTSAPGKGDDDETNDDDDSDDDDESSSQGIAAVV
;
A
#
# COMPACT_ATOMS: atom_id res chain seq x y z
N MET A 1 -0.94 35.76 -24.26
CA MET A 1 -2.19 35.00 -24.16
C MET A 1 -2.07 33.82 -25.10
N LEU A 2 -1.85 32.63 -24.57
CA LEU A 2 -2.21 31.34 -25.16
C LEU A 2 -1.83 30.29 -24.12
N SER A 3 -2.87 29.77 -23.48
CA SER A 3 -2.85 28.65 -22.56
C SER A 3 -2.52 27.37 -23.31
N LEU A 4 -1.54 26.61 -22.82
CA LEU A 4 -1.39 25.19 -23.17
C LEU A 4 -1.40 24.39 -21.87
N SER A 5 -2.54 23.75 -21.66
CA SER A 5 -2.77 22.68 -20.69
C SER A 5 -1.89 21.48 -21.00
N TYR A 6 -1.14 21.01 -20.00
CA TYR A 6 -0.42 19.73 -20.04
C TYR A 6 -1.18 18.69 -19.22
N PRO A 7 -1.30 17.42 -19.69
CA PRO A 7 -1.88 16.34 -18.91
C PRO A 7 -0.84 15.77 -17.92
N GLY A 8 -1.31 15.37 -16.73
CA GLY A 8 -0.52 14.72 -15.69
C GLY A 8 -0.12 13.27 -16.03
N PRO A 9 0.69 12.62 -15.16
CA PRO A 9 1.24 11.31 -15.43
C PRO A 9 0.22 10.23 -15.06
N ALA A 10 -0.43 9.71 -16.09
CA ALA A 10 -1.04 8.39 -16.10
C ALA A 10 -0.81 7.84 -17.50
N CYS A 11 -0.52 6.55 -17.60
CA CYS A 11 -0.51 5.81 -18.86
C CYS A 11 -1.78 6.12 -19.65
N THR A 12 -1.70 7.08 -20.57
CA THR A 12 -2.80 7.44 -21.47
C THR A 12 -2.45 6.85 -22.82
N HIS A 13 -3.32 5.94 -23.25
CA HIS A 13 -3.47 5.38 -24.58
C HIS A 13 -2.87 6.26 -25.68
N ALA A 14 -1.62 5.98 -26.05
CA ALA A 14 -1.10 6.37 -27.35
C ALA A 14 -1.59 5.32 -28.34
N GLY A 15 -2.39 5.75 -29.31
CA GLY A 15 -2.89 4.91 -30.39
C GLY A 15 -1.77 4.07 -31.00
N TYR A 16 -2.05 2.78 -31.20
CA TYR A 16 -1.15 1.82 -31.82
C TYR A 16 -0.65 2.37 -33.16
N THR A 17 0.56 2.94 -33.15
CA THR A 17 1.34 3.06 -34.36
C THR A 17 2.23 1.84 -34.37
N THR A 18 1.79 0.78 -35.05
CA THR A 18 2.63 -0.37 -35.33
C THR A 18 3.81 0.14 -36.16
N LEU A 19 4.94 0.43 -35.50
CA LEU A 19 6.21 0.60 -36.17
C LEU A 19 6.61 -0.77 -36.74
N CYS A 20 6.14 -1.05 -37.95
CA CYS A 20 6.73 -2.07 -38.79
C CYS A 20 8.21 -1.71 -38.94
N PHE A 21 9.09 -2.52 -38.37
CA PHE A 21 10.48 -2.47 -38.76
C PHE A 21 10.53 -2.70 -40.28
N HIS A 22 10.93 -1.66 -41.02
CA HIS A 22 11.31 -1.81 -42.42
C HIS A 22 12.41 -2.86 -42.48
N THR A 23 12.05 -4.04 -42.97
CA THR A 23 12.99 -5.07 -43.40
C THR A 23 13.95 -4.44 -44.39
N LEU A 24 15.25 -4.51 -44.09
CA LEU A 24 16.32 -4.14 -45.01
C LEU A 24 16.11 -4.87 -46.34
N ASP A 25 15.92 -4.10 -47.41
CA ASP A 25 15.69 -4.60 -48.77
C ASP A 25 16.94 -5.37 -49.27
N TRP A 26 16.73 -6.65 -49.55
CA TRP A 26 17.63 -7.47 -50.36
C TRP A 26 16.91 -7.83 -51.66
N PRO A 27 17.54 -7.69 -52.84
CA PRO A 27 16.91 -8.08 -54.08
C PRO A 27 17.05 -9.60 -54.30
N GLU A 28 15.97 -10.24 -54.80
CA GLU A 28 15.94 -11.35 -55.78
C GLU A 28 14.98 -12.54 -55.51
N ARG A 29 14.21 -12.87 -56.58
CA ARG A 29 13.44 -14.08 -57.00
C ARG A 29 12.13 -14.48 -56.29
N GLY A 30 11.04 -14.39 -57.05
CA GLY A 30 9.64 -14.52 -56.65
C GLY A 30 9.07 -15.95 -56.61
N CYS A 31 7.89 -16.05 -55.99
CA CYS A 31 7.09 -17.23 -55.58
C CYS A 31 7.37 -17.79 -54.17
N VAL A 32 8.57 -18.24 -53.81
CA VAL A 32 8.81 -18.81 -52.44
C VAL A 32 8.94 -17.71 -51.36
N LEU A 33 9.32 -16.48 -51.74
CA LEU A 33 9.50 -15.36 -50.80
C LEU A 33 8.20 -14.70 -50.33
N GLU A 34 7.07 -14.88 -51.04
CA GLU A 34 5.79 -14.30 -50.60
C GLU A 34 5.19 -15.07 -49.43
N MET A 35 5.43 -16.39 -49.35
CA MET A 35 4.95 -17.22 -48.24
C MET A 35 5.63 -16.86 -46.91
N LYS A 36 6.91 -16.43 -46.94
CA LYS A 36 7.72 -16.09 -45.75
C LYS A 36 7.31 -14.79 -45.04
N LYS A 37 6.26 -14.09 -45.48
CA LYS A 37 5.91 -12.75 -44.96
C LYS A 37 4.66 -12.68 -44.09
N ARG A 38 3.90 -13.78 -43.94
CA ARG A 38 2.61 -13.73 -43.21
C ARG A 38 2.69 -14.20 -41.75
N HIS A 39 3.66 -15.03 -41.38
CA HIS A 39 3.76 -15.55 -40.01
C HIS A 39 4.14 -14.46 -39.00
N ARG A 40 3.60 -14.58 -37.78
CA ARG A 40 3.93 -13.70 -36.66
C ARG A 40 4.19 -14.52 -35.40
N VAL A 41 5.43 -14.51 -34.92
CA VAL A 41 5.77 -15.13 -33.64
C VAL A 41 5.15 -14.31 -32.51
N GLN A 42 4.24 -14.93 -31.75
CA GLN A 42 3.50 -14.29 -30.66
C GLN A 42 4.14 -14.52 -29.29
N LEU A 43 4.82 -15.65 -29.10
CA LEU A 43 5.60 -15.90 -27.89
C LEU A 43 6.79 -16.75 -28.30
N PHE A 44 7.99 -16.32 -27.94
CA PHE A 44 9.19 -17.12 -28.18
C PHE A 44 9.33 -18.26 -27.18
N GLY A 45 8.39 -18.48 -26.25
CA GLY A 45 8.43 -19.53 -25.23
C GLY A 45 9.22 -19.15 -23.97
N ASN A 46 9.20 -20.04 -22.97
CA ASN A 46 10.03 -19.91 -21.78
C ASN A 46 11.45 -20.32 -22.14
N ILE A 47 12.36 -19.36 -22.09
CA ILE A 47 13.78 -19.56 -22.34
C ILE A 47 14.48 -19.21 -21.03
N VAL A 48 14.39 -20.09 -20.04
CA VAL A 48 15.02 -19.87 -18.74
C VAL A 48 16.42 -20.48 -18.80
N ASP A 49 17.47 -19.67 -18.58
CA ASP A 49 18.72 -20.22 -18.06
C ASP A 49 19.55 -19.23 -17.21
N SER A 50 20.36 -19.86 -16.36
CA SER A 50 21.43 -19.43 -15.46
C SER A 50 21.06 -19.37 -13.97
N LYS A 51 21.10 -20.56 -13.35
CA LYS A 51 21.25 -20.83 -11.90
C LYS A 51 19.97 -20.67 -11.05
N GLY A 52 19.18 -21.74 -10.95
CA GLY A 52 18.13 -21.82 -9.92
C GLY A 52 17.12 -22.94 -10.09
N THR A 53 17.52 -24.17 -9.82
CA THR A 53 16.70 -25.27 -9.26
C THR A 53 15.46 -25.82 -9.99
N SER A 54 14.93 -25.23 -11.05
CA SER A 54 13.98 -25.92 -11.94
C SER A 54 14.72 -26.40 -13.19
N GLU A 55 14.57 -27.69 -13.52
CA GLU A 55 15.15 -28.38 -14.68
C GLU A 55 15.33 -27.43 -15.87
N GLU A 56 16.57 -27.21 -16.29
CA GLU A 56 16.91 -26.44 -17.49
C GLU A 56 16.02 -26.95 -18.63
N GLN A 57 15.05 -26.15 -19.08
CA GLN A 57 14.22 -26.52 -20.22
C GLN A 57 15.08 -26.39 -21.47
N THR A 58 15.86 -27.45 -21.75
CA THR A 58 16.67 -27.52 -22.97
C THR A 58 15.73 -27.35 -24.16
N PRO A 59 15.93 -26.31 -24.99
CA PRO A 59 15.04 -26.08 -26.11
C PRO A 59 15.16 -27.26 -27.07
N PHE A 60 14.03 -27.72 -27.60
CA PHE A 60 14.01 -28.90 -28.44
C PHE A 60 14.71 -28.62 -29.76
N GLN A 61 15.77 -29.39 -30.04
CA GLN A 61 16.41 -29.34 -31.35
C GLN A 61 15.54 -30.07 -32.36
N PHE A 62 15.20 -29.40 -33.45
CA PHE A 62 14.55 -30.05 -34.59
C PHE A 62 15.53 -30.17 -35.76
N ARG A 63 15.34 -31.22 -36.55
CA ARG A 63 15.97 -31.41 -37.84
C ARG A 63 14.87 -31.77 -38.81
N HIS A 64 14.62 -30.87 -39.74
CA HIS A 64 13.51 -30.96 -40.68
C HIS A 64 14.02 -30.93 -42.11
N ARG A 65 13.32 -31.61 -43.02
CA ARG A 65 13.63 -31.59 -44.45
C ARG A 65 12.47 -30.92 -45.17
N ALA A 66 12.70 -29.68 -45.59
CA ALA A 66 11.71 -28.90 -46.32
C ALA A 66 11.38 -29.53 -47.68
N ALA A 67 10.27 -29.10 -48.28
CA ALA A 67 9.77 -29.61 -49.56
C ALA A 67 10.74 -29.37 -50.74
N ASP A 68 11.59 -28.35 -50.66
CA ASP A 68 12.67 -28.08 -51.63
C ASP A 68 13.87 -29.03 -51.47
N GLY A 69 13.86 -29.87 -50.43
CA GLY A 69 14.89 -30.83 -50.10
C GLY A 69 16.00 -30.29 -49.20
N GLU A 70 15.99 -28.99 -48.85
CA GLU A 70 16.92 -28.42 -47.88
C GLU A 70 16.63 -28.98 -46.49
N VAL A 71 17.69 -29.32 -45.76
CA VAL A 71 17.59 -29.80 -44.38
C VAL A 71 17.89 -28.63 -43.47
N THR A 72 16.92 -28.24 -42.67
CA THR A 72 17.04 -27.16 -41.71
C THR A 72 17.09 -27.71 -40.29
N GLU A 73 17.87 -27.04 -39.46
CA GLU A 73 18.07 -27.40 -38.06
C GLU A 73 17.95 -26.16 -37.19
N GLY A 74 17.24 -26.29 -36.08
CA GLY A 74 16.97 -25.17 -35.19
C GLY A 74 16.49 -25.62 -33.84
N HIS A 75 16.06 -24.65 -33.03
CA HIS A 75 15.57 -24.87 -31.69
C HIS A 75 14.13 -24.39 -31.56
N ILE A 76 13.33 -25.11 -30.77
CA ILE A 76 11.96 -24.74 -30.42
C ILE A 76 11.84 -24.83 -28.89
N PRO A 77 11.72 -23.70 -28.19
CA PRO A 77 11.53 -23.73 -26.74
C PRO A 77 10.10 -24.13 -26.36
N VAL A 78 9.95 -24.61 -25.13
CA VAL A 78 8.65 -24.89 -24.52
C VAL A 78 7.85 -23.59 -24.42
N GLY A 79 6.56 -23.63 -24.76
CA GLY A 79 5.70 -22.45 -24.77
C GLY A 79 5.84 -21.59 -26.03
N PHE A 80 6.63 -21.99 -27.03
CA PHE A 80 6.66 -21.28 -28.31
C PHE A 80 5.26 -21.17 -28.89
N ARG A 81 4.90 -19.97 -29.34
CA ARG A 81 3.60 -19.66 -29.91
C ARG A 81 3.73 -18.80 -31.15
N SER A 82 3.09 -19.24 -32.23
CA SER A 82 3.08 -18.53 -33.50
C SER A 82 1.66 -18.38 -34.03
N ILE A 83 1.43 -17.25 -34.71
CA ILE A 83 0.17 -16.93 -35.38
C ILE A 83 0.39 -16.98 -36.88
N LEU A 84 -0.51 -17.66 -37.57
CA LEU A 84 -0.65 -17.61 -39.01
C LEU A 84 -2.00 -16.96 -39.36
N PRO A 85 -2.00 -15.71 -39.85
CA PRO A 85 -3.23 -15.04 -40.30
C PRO A 85 -3.73 -15.66 -41.60
N THR A 86 -5.05 -15.89 -41.67
CA THR A 86 -5.75 -16.38 -42.86
C THR A 86 -6.39 -15.23 -43.63
N GLU A 87 -6.65 -15.43 -44.92
CA GLU A 87 -7.31 -14.45 -45.80
C GLU A 87 -8.76 -14.18 -45.37
N SER A 88 -9.38 -15.17 -44.73
CA SER A 88 -10.71 -15.02 -44.09
C SER A 88 -10.73 -14.06 -42.89
N GLY A 89 -9.57 -13.56 -42.45
CA GLY A 89 -9.43 -12.74 -41.25
C GLY A 89 -9.37 -13.55 -39.94
N SER A 90 -9.53 -14.86 -40.00
CA SER A 90 -9.31 -15.77 -38.87
C SER A 90 -7.81 -16.01 -38.65
N ASN A 91 -7.42 -16.47 -37.46
CA ASN A 91 -6.02 -16.76 -37.14
C ASN A 91 -5.87 -18.23 -36.73
N LEU A 92 -4.78 -18.86 -37.18
CA LEU A 92 -4.30 -20.14 -36.69
C LEU A 92 -3.22 -19.90 -35.64
N TYR A 93 -3.33 -20.58 -34.50
CA TYR A 93 -2.39 -20.47 -33.40
C TYR A 93 -1.68 -21.82 -33.21
N LEU A 94 -0.37 -21.86 -33.41
CA LEU A 94 0.46 -22.98 -33.01
C LEU A 94 0.94 -22.75 -31.58
N THR A 95 0.76 -23.75 -30.70
CA THR A 95 1.30 -23.75 -29.35
C THR A 95 2.16 -24.99 -29.13
N VAL A 96 3.37 -24.79 -28.61
CA VAL A 96 4.32 -25.85 -28.27
C VAL A 96 4.35 -26.03 -26.76
N ARG A 97 4.31 -27.28 -26.29
CA ARG A 97 4.53 -27.61 -24.88
C ARG A 97 5.55 -28.72 -24.70
N GLU A 98 5.97 -28.93 -23.47
CA GLU A 98 6.75 -30.10 -23.08
C GLU A 98 5.92 -31.37 -23.25
N GLY A 99 6.43 -32.33 -24.03
CA GLY A 99 5.72 -33.57 -24.29
C GLY A 99 5.76 -34.54 -23.11
N ARG A 100 4.84 -35.50 -23.08
CA ARG A 100 4.82 -36.55 -22.03
C ARG A 100 6.10 -37.37 -21.97
N LYS A 101 6.83 -37.43 -23.09
CA LYS A 101 8.19 -37.94 -23.15
C LYS A 101 9.11 -36.72 -23.18
N VAL A 102 9.89 -36.52 -22.10
CA VAL A 102 10.80 -35.38 -21.86
C VAL A 102 11.68 -35.02 -23.08
N THR A 103 11.91 -35.96 -23.99
CA THR A 103 12.79 -35.79 -25.15
C THR A 103 12.15 -35.14 -26.39
N ARG A 104 10.83 -34.90 -26.41
CA ARG A 104 10.16 -34.35 -27.60
C ARG A 104 9.10 -33.29 -27.26
N PRO A 105 9.00 -32.23 -28.07
CA PRO A 105 7.90 -31.27 -27.95
C PRO A 105 6.58 -31.91 -28.37
N GLU A 106 5.48 -31.40 -27.82
CA GLU A 106 4.14 -31.63 -28.36
C GLU A 106 3.57 -30.33 -28.95
N TYR A 107 2.89 -30.46 -30.08
CA TYR A 107 2.32 -29.36 -30.86
C TYR A 107 0.80 -29.43 -30.82
N SER A 108 0.15 -28.29 -30.58
CA SER A 108 -1.30 -28.14 -30.75
C SER A 108 -1.60 -26.95 -31.65
N VAL A 109 -2.73 -27.01 -32.36
CA VAL A 109 -3.19 -25.92 -33.22
C VAL A 109 -4.62 -25.54 -32.87
N SER A 110 -4.87 -24.23 -32.76
CA SER A 110 -6.17 -23.65 -32.45
C SER A 110 -6.62 -22.66 -33.53
N TRP A 111 -7.93 -22.45 -33.68
CA TRP A 111 -8.53 -21.64 -34.73
C TRP A 111 -9.36 -20.49 -34.17
N GLN A 112 -9.17 -19.26 -34.67
CA GLN A 112 -9.79 -18.00 -34.24
C GLN A 112 -9.43 -17.55 -32.82
N SER A 113 -9.47 -18.44 -31.84
CA SER A 113 -9.02 -18.22 -30.48
C SER A 113 -8.10 -19.35 -30.01
N LEU A 114 -7.39 -19.12 -28.90
CA LEU A 114 -6.58 -20.16 -28.24
C LEU A 114 -7.41 -21.30 -27.66
N GLU A 115 -8.65 -21.00 -27.29
CA GLU A 115 -9.52 -21.95 -26.59
C GLU A 115 -10.14 -22.95 -27.56
N ASN A 116 -10.28 -22.56 -28.83
CA ASN A 116 -10.85 -23.39 -29.88
C ASN A 116 -9.78 -24.28 -30.53
N VAL A 117 -9.34 -25.29 -29.78
CA VAL A 117 -8.33 -26.27 -30.21
C VAL A 117 -8.92 -27.17 -31.29
N ILE A 118 -8.33 -27.15 -32.49
CA ILE A 118 -8.75 -27.98 -33.63
C ILE A 118 -7.90 -29.25 -33.78
N ALA A 119 -6.67 -29.22 -33.27
CA ALA A 119 -5.80 -30.38 -33.19
C ALA A 119 -5.11 -30.43 -31.82
N GLU A 120 -5.39 -31.50 -31.07
CA GLU A 120 -4.79 -31.76 -29.77
C GLU A 120 -3.28 -31.97 -29.87
N PHE A 121 -2.62 -31.84 -28.71
CA PHE A 121 -1.18 -32.00 -28.57
C PHE A 121 -0.66 -33.35 -29.08
N SER A 122 0.24 -33.29 -30.04
CA SER A 122 0.87 -34.47 -30.67
C SER A 122 2.37 -34.23 -30.85
N PRO A 123 3.22 -35.29 -30.76
CA PRO A 123 4.67 -35.16 -30.91
C PRO A 123 5.13 -34.94 -32.36
N SER A 124 4.23 -35.05 -33.34
CA SER A 124 4.50 -34.84 -34.76
C SER A 124 3.74 -33.61 -35.25
N LEU A 125 4.48 -32.57 -35.64
CA LEU A 125 3.89 -31.34 -36.18
C LEU A 125 3.17 -31.64 -37.51
N ASP A 126 3.74 -32.49 -38.36
CA ASP A 126 3.13 -32.86 -39.65
C ASP A 126 1.80 -33.60 -39.48
N GLU A 127 1.73 -34.55 -38.54
CA GLU A 127 0.46 -35.25 -38.25
C GLU A 127 -0.60 -34.31 -37.70
N THR A 128 -0.19 -33.37 -36.85
CA THR A 128 -1.06 -32.33 -36.29
C THR A 128 -1.58 -31.44 -37.43
N TRP A 129 -0.69 -31.04 -38.33
CA TRP A 129 -1.00 -30.15 -39.44
C TRP A 129 -1.94 -30.79 -40.47
N MET A 130 -1.73 -32.07 -40.83
CA MET A 130 -2.65 -32.80 -41.70
C MET A 130 -4.08 -32.84 -41.14
N ARG A 131 -4.23 -32.99 -39.82
CA ARG A 131 -5.56 -32.95 -39.16
C ARG A 131 -6.18 -31.57 -39.24
N VAL A 132 -5.38 -30.51 -39.06
CA VAL A 132 -5.82 -29.11 -39.17
C VAL A 132 -6.33 -28.81 -40.57
N VAL A 133 -5.52 -29.08 -41.61
CA VAL A 133 -5.88 -28.81 -43.00
C VAL A 133 -7.13 -29.61 -43.39
N GLY A 134 -7.19 -30.90 -43.06
CA GLY A 134 -8.38 -31.73 -43.33
C GLY A 134 -9.64 -31.26 -42.58
N TYR A 135 -9.49 -30.70 -41.37
CA TYR A 135 -10.60 -30.09 -40.64
C TYR A 135 -11.10 -28.82 -41.34
N LEU A 136 -10.18 -27.93 -41.73
CA LEU A 136 -10.49 -26.68 -42.42
C LEU A 136 -11.17 -26.91 -43.77
N GLU A 137 -10.68 -27.88 -44.55
CA GLU A 137 -11.26 -28.31 -45.83
C GLU A 137 -12.66 -28.88 -45.62
N LYS A 138 -12.82 -29.86 -44.72
CA LYS A 138 -14.11 -30.52 -44.46
C LYS A 138 -15.20 -29.55 -43.99
N LYS A 139 -14.81 -28.50 -43.26
CA LYS A 139 -15.73 -27.48 -42.75
C LYS A 139 -15.92 -26.31 -43.73
N GLY A 140 -15.14 -26.22 -44.80
CA GLY A 140 -15.19 -25.11 -45.75
C GLY A 140 -14.89 -23.76 -45.09
N LEU A 141 -13.99 -23.72 -44.11
CA LEU A 141 -13.67 -22.51 -43.33
C LEU A 141 -12.71 -21.57 -44.06
N VAL A 142 -12.01 -22.07 -45.07
CA VAL A 142 -10.99 -21.37 -45.86
C VAL A 142 -11.26 -21.59 -47.34
N SER A 143 -10.77 -20.65 -48.17
CA SER A 143 -10.91 -20.77 -49.63
C SER A 143 -10.00 -21.87 -50.19
N LEU A 144 -10.25 -22.32 -51.42
CA LEU A 144 -9.41 -23.33 -52.08
C LEU A 144 -7.98 -22.80 -52.34
N ALA A 145 -7.84 -21.53 -52.72
CA ALA A 145 -6.53 -20.89 -52.88
C ALA A 145 -5.76 -20.82 -51.55
N GLU A 146 -6.48 -20.61 -50.45
CA GLU A 146 -5.88 -20.63 -49.12
C GLU A 146 -5.51 -22.04 -48.65
N LEU A 147 -6.28 -23.07 -49.01
CA LEU A 147 -5.89 -24.47 -48.78
C LEU A 147 -4.61 -24.82 -49.53
N GLU A 148 -4.45 -24.38 -50.79
CA GLU A 148 -3.20 -24.55 -51.54
C GLU A 148 -2.00 -23.87 -50.85
N TYR A 149 -2.22 -22.72 -50.22
CA TYR A 149 -1.19 -22.06 -49.41
C TYR A 149 -0.87 -22.83 -48.12
N LEU A 150 -1.90 -23.35 -47.43
CA LEU A 150 -1.77 -24.11 -46.18
C LEU A 150 -1.19 -25.52 -46.38
N ASP A 151 -1.17 -26.03 -47.62
CA ASP A 151 -0.48 -27.29 -47.98
C ASP A 151 1.06 -27.16 -47.91
N ALA A 152 1.57 -25.94 -47.71
CA ALA A 152 2.98 -25.72 -47.42
C ALA A 152 3.40 -26.29 -46.06
N ASP A 153 4.73 -26.35 -45.90
CA ASP A 153 5.40 -26.89 -44.74
C ASP A 153 5.05 -26.13 -43.43
N PRO A 154 4.54 -26.81 -42.39
CA PRO A 154 4.14 -26.15 -41.15
C PRO A 154 5.32 -25.49 -40.40
N PHE A 155 6.55 -26.00 -40.54
CA PHE A 155 7.72 -25.37 -39.93
C PHE A 155 7.99 -23.98 -40.53
N VAL A 156 7.75 -23.83 -41.84
CA VAL A 156 7.89 -22.57 -42.56
C VAL A 156 6.70 -21.66 -42.27
N LEU A 157 5.48 -22.19 -42.35
CA LEU A 157 4.24 -21.43 -42.14
C LEU A 157 4.16 -20.80 -40.75
N PHE A 158 4.62 -21.50 -39.70
CA PHE A 158 4.65 -20.94 -38.34
C PHE A 158 5.94 -20.18 -38.02
N GLY A 159 6.84 -20.00 -39.00
CA GLY A 159 8.10 -19.30 -38.81
C GLY A 159 9.06 -19.99 -37.86
N ILE A 160 8.87 -21.29 -37.58
CA ILE A 160 9.81 -22.06 -36.76
C ILE A 160 11.15 -22.12 -37.48
N ASP A 161 11.12 -22.36 -38.78
CA ASP A 161 12.32 -22.46 -39.62
C ASP A 161 12.77 -21.12 -40.22
N ASP A 162 12.14 -20.02 -39.81
CA ASP A 162 12.56 -18.71 -40.27
C ASP A 162 13.94 -18.36 -39.67
N PRO A 163 14.97 -18.07 -40.50
CA PRO A 163 16.31 -17.77 -40.02
C PRO A 163 16.35 -16.55 -39.10
N VAL A 164 15.42 -15.60 -39.26
CA VAL A 164 15.31 -14.44 -38.36
C VAL A 164 14.81 -14.88 -36.99
N THR A 165 13.74 -15.68 -36.95
CA THR A 165 13.20 -16.29 -35.74
C THR A 165 14.25 -17.16 -35.03
N GLN A 166 14.96 -18.03 -35.73
CA GLN A 166 16.02 -18.87 -35.16
C GLN A 166 17.22 -18.07 -34.65
N LYS A 167 17.55 -16.94 -35.29
CA LYS A 167 18.58 -16.01 -34.80
C LYS A 167 18.11 -15.29 -33.54
N ALA A 168 16.83 -14.91 -33.46
CA ALA A 168 16.24 -14.32 -32.27
C ALA A 168 16.21 -15.31 -31.10
N LEU A 169 15.74 -16.54 -31.32
CA LEU A 169 15.74 -17.62 -30.33
C LEU A 169 17.14 -17.90 -29.76
N ARG A 170 18.16 -17.97 -30.61
CA ARG A 170 19.56 -18.12 -30.18
C ARG A 170 20.08 -16.94 -29.34
N ARG A 171 19.57 -15.73 -29.57
CA ARG A 171 19.90 -14.56 -28.74
C ARG A 171 19.19 -14.60 -27.40
N LEU A 172 17.91 -15.00 -27.40
CA LEU A 172 17.10 -15.13 -26.20
C LEU A 172 17.57 -16.27 -25.29
N GLN A 173 18.20 -17.32 -25.83
CA GLN A 173 18.77 -18.45 -25.06
C GLN A 173 19.63 -18.04 -23.86
N ASN A 174 20.34 -16.91 -23.95
CA ASN A 174 21.24 -16.45 -22.90
C ASN A 174 20.82 -15.11 -22.30
N GLN A 175 19.59 -14.65 -22.56
CA GLN A 175 19.12 -13.34 -22.10
C GLN A 175 17.85 -13.50 -21.27
N VAL A 176 17.84 -12.87 -20.11
CA VAL A 176 16.64 -12.78 -19.27
C VAL A 176 15.69 -11.78 -19.91
N VAL A 177 14.47 -12.22 -20.24
CA VAL A 177 13.49 -11.45 -20.99
C VAL A 177 12.20 -11.33 -20.19
N LEU A 178 11.64 -10.11 -20.13
CA LEU A 178 10.35 -9.88 -19.48
C LEU A 178 9.23 -10.08 -20.49
N HIS A 179 8.22 -10.85 -20.11
CA HIS A 179 7.04 -11.14 -20.93
C HIS A 179 5.79 -10.47 -20.35
N CYS A 180 4.88 -10.02 -21.22
CA CYS A 180 3.54 -9.51 -20.88
C CYS A 180 2.47 -10.35 -21.58
N THR A 181 2.18 -11.53 -21.06
CA THR A 181 1.23 -12.50 -21.63
C THR A 181 -0.22 -12.13 -21.34
N THR A 182 -0.50 -11.55 -20.16
CA THR A 182 -1.87 -11.37 -19.64
C THR A 182 -2.46 -9.98 -19.88
N GLY A 183 -1.69 -9.03 -20.41
CA GLY A 183 -2.15 -7.65 -20.61
C GLY A 183 -1.10 -6.70 -21.18
N ASP A 184 -1.34 -5.41 -21.03
CA ASP A 184 -0.42 -4.35 -21.46
C ASP A 184 0.77 -4.19 -20.50
N THR A 185 0.59 -4.59 -19.24
CA THR A 185 1.64 -4.60 -18.21
C THR A 185 1.97 -6.04 -17.80
N PRO A 186 3.22 -6.34 -17.42
CA PRO A 186 3.58 -7.65 -16.89
C PRO A 186 2.84 -7.92 -15.59
N SER A 187 2.38 -9.16 -15.41
CA SER A 187 1.78 -9.61 -14.15
C SER A 187 2.83 -9.84 -13.07
N GLU A 188 2.39 -9.94 -11.83
CA GLU A 188 3.27 -10.25 -10.70
C GLU A 188 4.05 -11.57 -10.88
N GLU A 189 3.39 -12.62 -11.37
CA GLU A 189 4.03 -13.91 -11.65
C GLU A 189 5.09 -13.80 -12.75
N GLU A 190 4.89 -12.91 -13.73
CA GLU A 190 5.86 -12.66 -14.80
C GLU A 190 7.09 -11.95 -14.26
N TRP A 191 6.92 -10.99 -13.34
CA TRP A 191 8.04 -10.35 -12.65
C TRP A 191 8.79 -11.31 -11.72
N MET A 192 8.08 -12.19 -11.00
CA MET A 192 8.69 -13.26 -10.19
C MET A 192 9.57 -14.16 -11.05
N ARG A 193 9.03 -14.66 -12.17
CA ARG A 193 9.78 -15.48 -13.13
C ARG A 193 10.98 -14.73 -13.69
N TYR A 194 10.80 -13.45 -14.02
CA TYR A 194 11.84 -12.59 -14.57
C TYR A 194 13.03 -12.39 -13.61
N LEU A 195 12.77 -12.24 -12.31
CA LEU A 195 13.80 -12.16 -11.28
C LEU A 195 14.29 -13.53 -10.76
N CYS A 196 13.79 -14.63 -11.32
CA CYS A 196 14.05 -15.99 -10.85
C CYS A 196 13.69 -16.18 -9.36
N MET A 197 12.58 -15.59 -8.93
CA MET A 197 11.99 -15.79 -7.60
C MET A 197 11.08 -17.02 -7.62
N ASP A 198 11.23 -17.88 -6.62
CA ASP A 198 10.32 -19.00 -6.38
C ASP A 198 9.14 -18.51 -5.53
N PRO A 199 7.89 -18.58 -6.02
CA PRO A 199 6.73 -18.05 -5.29
C PRO A 199 6.46 -18.75 -3.95
N LEU A 200 6.91 -20.00 -3.77
CA LEU A 200 6.71 -20.75 -2.55
C LEU A 200 7.89 -20.58 -1.58
N ALA A 201 9.12 -20.69 -2.08
CA ALA A 201 10.31 -20.61 -1.23
C ALA A 201 10.66 -19.17 -0.83
N ASP A 202 10.32 -18.19 -1.66
CA ASP A 202 10.69 -16.78 -1.46
C ASP A 202 9.48 -15.89 -1.14
N ALA A 203 8.39 -16.45 -0.61
CA ALA A 203 7.14 -15.73 -0.37
C ALA A 203 7.33 -14.44 0.48
N ASP A 204 8.22 -14.47 1.47
CA ASP A 204 8.52 -13.32 2.33
C ASP A 204 9.24 -12.16 1.58
N HIS A 205 9.84 -12.46 0.43
CA HIS A 205 10.56 -11.51 -0.42
C HIS A 205 9.70 -10.93 -1.54
N LYS A 206 8.39 -11.24 -1.56
CA LYS A 206 7.43 -10.74 -2.55
C LYS A 206 7.50 -9.22 -2.74
N TRP A 207 7.74 -8.47 -1.67
CA TRP A 207 7.88 -7.01 -1.70
C TRP A 207 8.99 -6.53 -2.66
N VAL A 208 10.03 -7.33 -2.93
CA VAL A 208 11.11 -6.99 -3.88
C VAL A 208 10.56 -6.94 -5.31
N ILE A 209 9.62 -7.83 -5.64
CA ILE A 209 8.93 -7.87 -6.92
C ILE A 209 8.02 -6.66 -7.07
N GLU A 210 7.21 -6.37 -6.05
CA GLU A 210 6.35 -5.20 -6.02
C GLU A 210 7.19 -3.92 -6.20
N ALA A 211 8.29 -3.81 -5.45
CA ALA A 211 9.22 -2.69 -5.54
C ALA A 211 9.93 -2.58 -6.91
N PHE A 212 10.09 -3.71 -7.62
CA PHE A 212 10.64 -3.73 -8.98
C PHE A 212 9.60 -3.31 -10.01
N ALA A 213 8.37 -3.81 -9.89
CA ALA A 213 7.27 -3.46 -10.77
C ALA A 213 6.88 -1.97 -10.64
N GLU A 214 6.96 -1.40 -9.44
CA GLU A 214 6.75 0.02 -9.17
C GLU A 214 7.96 0.90 -9.54
N ALA A 215 9.14 0.31 -9.78
CA ALA A 215 10.33 1.09 -10.07
C ALA A 215 10.22 1.77 -11.44
N GLU A 216 10.29 3.10 -11.45
CA GLU A 216 10.41 3.84 -12.69
C GLU A 216 11.74 3.55 -13.38
N LEU A 217 11.71 3.58 -14.71
CA LEU A 217 12.91 3.42 -15.51
C LEU A 217 13.85 4.61 -15.29
N PRO A 218 15.17 4.38 -15.15
CA PRO A 218 16.13 5.47 -15.08
C PRO A 218 16.00 6.36 -16.32
N THR A 219 15.86 7.68 -16.16
CA THR A 219 15.86 8.59 -17.33
C THR A 219 17.19 8.42 -18.08
N PRO A 220 17.19 8.31 -19.43
CA PRO A 220 16.08 8.51 -20.38
C PRO A 220 15.42 7.21 -20.88
N TRP A 221 15.58 6.09 -20.19
CA TRP A 221 15.07 4.80 -20.64
C TRP A 221 13.55 4.79 -20.75
N THR A 222 13.05 4.13 -21.81
CA THR A 222 11.64 3.91 -22.07
C THR A 222 11.40 2.42 -22.33
N SER A 223 10.20 1.92 -22.01
CA SER A 223 9.78 0.56 -22.34
C SER A 223 8.70 0.57 -23.42
N TYR A 224 8.71 -0.45 -24.26
CA TYR A 224 7.60 -0.76 -25.15
C TYR A 224 7.41 -2.27 -25.28
N LYS A 225 6.17 -2.68 -25.50
CA LYS A 225 5.81 -4.07 -25.79
C LYS A 225 6.15 -4.38 -27.25
N GLY A 226 7.20 -5.17 -27.45
CA GLY A 226 7.65 -5.62 -28.75
C GLY A 226 6.83 -6.79 -29.31
N ILE A 227 7.26 -7.28 -30.48
CA ILE A 227 6.72 -8.50 -31.09
C ILE A 227 6.99 -9.67 -30.15
N GLY A 228 5.99 -10.54 -29.95
CA GLY A 228 6.15 -11.70 -29.10
C GLY A 228 5.76 -11.47 -27.63
N SER A 229 5.06 -10.37 -27.32
CA SER A 229 4.78 -9.93 -25.94
C SER A 229 6.04 -9.73 -25.08
N ILE A 230 7.20 -9.53 -25.71
CA ILE A 230 8.46 -9.25 -25.05
C ILE A 230 8.57 -7.75 -24.78
N VAL A 231 8.92 -7.39 -23.55
CA VAL A 231 9.22 -5.98 -23.22
C VAL A 231 10.64 -5.65 -23.70
N CYS A 232 10.76 -4.58 -24.49
CA CYS A 232 12.04 -4.03 -24.88
C CYS A 232 12.23 -2.66 -24.23
N PHE A 233 13.44 -2.42 -23.75
CA PHE A 233 13.86 -1.16 -23.16
C PHE A 233 14.77 -0.43 -24.14
N THR A 234 14.51 0.84 -24.38
CA THR A 234 15.30 1.65 -25.30
C THR A 234 15.67 2.96 -24.65
N ASN A 235 16.95 3.29 -24.74
CA ASN A 235 17.47 4.59 -24.40
C ASN A 235 17.48 5.46 -25.67
N PRO A 236 16.61 6.49 -25.78
CA PRO A 236 16.48 7.30 -26.99
C PRO A 236 17.71 8.16 -27.26
N GLU A 237 18.47 8.53 -26.24
CA GLU A 237 19.67 9.36 -26.37
C GLU A 237 20.84 8.55 -26.93
N THR A 238 21.09 7.36 -26.37
CA THR A 238 22.21 6.49 -26.80
C THR A 238 21.83 5.59 -27.96
N ARG A 239 20.52 5.45 -28.26
CA ARG A 239 19.93 4.50 -29.22
C ARG A 239 20.25 3.04 -28.90
N VAL A 240 20.58 2.74 -27.65
CA VAL A 240 20.80 1.37 -27.18
C VAL A 240 19.44 0.75 -26.86
N THR A 241 19.22 -0.45 -27.41
CA THR A 241 18.03 -1.27 -27.14
C THR A 241 18.44 -2.54 -26.40
N THR A 242 17.78 -2.85 -25.30
CA THR A 242 18.00 -4.06 -24.51
C THR A 242 16.67 -4.79 -24.27
N TRP A 243 16.72 -6.10 -24.11
CA TRP A 243 15.57 -6.89 -23.63
C TRP A 243 15.59 -7.10 -22.12
N GLN A 244 16.73 -6.79 -21.50
CA GLN A 244 16.90 -6.79 -20.07
C GLN A 244 16.57 -5.40 -19.50
N HIS A 245 15.77 -5.36 -18.43
CA HIS A 245 15.42 -4.15 -17.71
C HIS A 245 16.69 -3.50 -17.15
N PRO A 246 16.89 -2.18 -17.28
CA PRO A 246 18.12 -1.50 -16.84
C PRO A 246 18.47 -1.71 -15.37
N MET A 247 17.46 -1.88 -14.52
CA MET A 247 17.61 -2.18 -13.08
C MET A 247 17.53 -3.67 -12.71
N HIS A 248 17.48 -4.59 -13.68
CA HIS A 248 17.35 -6.03 -13.40
C HIS A 248 18.44 -6.54 -12.45
N ASP A 249 19.71 -6.24 -12.74
CA ASP A 249 20.82 -6.77 -11.96
C ASP A 249 20.84 -6.22 -10.53
N TYR A 250 20.39 -4.98 -10.34
CA TYR A 250 20.22 -4.39 -9.01
C TYR A 250 19.18 -5.17 -8.20
N PHE A 251 17.97 -5.38 -8.75
CA PHE A 251 16.92 -6.11 -8.04
C PHE A 251 17.25 -7.60 -7.85
N ARG A 252 17.97 -8.21 -8.78
CA ARG A 252 18.47 -9.58 -8.62
C ARG A 252 19.50 -9.68 -7.50
N GLN A 253 20.42 -8.72 -7.40
CA GLN A 253 21.38 -8.64 -6.30
C GLN A 253 20.69 -8.37 -4.97
N LEU A 254 19.69 -7.48 -4.96
CA LEU A 254 18.87 -7.19 -3.80
C LEU A 254 18.13 -8.43 -3.30
N LEU A 255 17.48 -9.17 -4.21
CA LEU A 255 16.81 -10.43 -3.89
C LEU A 255 17.81 -11.46 -3.35
N SER A 256 18.97 -11.61 -4.00
CA SER A 256 20.02 -12.51 -3.53
C SER A 256 20.53 -12.11 -2.14
N TYR A 257 20.66 -10.80 -1.87
CA TYR A 257 21.05 -10.29 -0.56
C TYR A 257 20.00 -10.66 0.49
N CYS A 258 18.72 -10.41 0.23
CA CYS A 258 17.64 -10.76 1.15
C CYS A 258 17.59 -12.27 1.44
N LYS A 259 17.79 -13.12 0.43
CA LYS A 259 17.88 -14.58 0.62
C LYS A 259 19.08 -15.02 1.48
N SER A 260 20.17 -14.26 1.43
CA SER A 260 21.38 -14.54 2.20
C SER A 260 21.44 -13.86 3.56
N ALA A 261 20.54 -12.91 3.83
CA ALA A 261 20.51 -12.17 5.08
C ALA A 261 20.03 -13.09 6.20
N GLU A 262 20.88 -13.29 7.20
CA GLU A 262 20.52 -14.07 8.40
C GLU A 262 19.60 -13.27 9.33
N ASP A 263 19.76 -11.95 9.34
CA ASP A 263 19.08 -11.03 10.25
C ASP A 263 17.89 -10.35 9.56
N LEU A 264 16.70 -10.46 10.17
CA LEU A 264 15.48 -9.80 9.70
C LEU A 264 15.62 -8.28 9.67
N GLU A 265 16.40 -7.71 10.60
CA GLU A 265 16.57 -6.26 10.75
C GLU A 265 17.30 -5.62 9.57
N ASP A 266 18.16 -6.37 8.88
CA ASP A 266 18.82 -5.88 7.66
C ASP A 266 17.82 -5.79 6.50
N ILE A 267 16.89 -6.75 6.41
CA ILE A 267 15.79 -6.71 5.45
C ILE A 267 14.85 -5.53 5.78
N LEU A 268 14.48 -5.36 7.05
CA LEU A 268 13.65 -4.23 7.51
C LEU A 268 14.30 -2.89 7.18
N LYS A 269 15.61 -2.73 7.48
CA LYS A 269 16.38 -1.53 7.14
C LYS A 269 16.25 -1.18 5.66
N ILE A 270 16.49 -2.15 4.78
CA ILE A 270 16.40 -1.95 3.32
C ILE A 270 15.00 -1.55 2.91
N ARG A 271 13.97 -2.19 3.46
CA ARG A 271 12.57 -1.87 3.15
C ARG A 271 12.21 -0.44 3.58
N VAL A 272 12.64 0.00 4.76
CA VAL A 272 12.44 1.40 5.21
C VAL A 272 13.22 2.38 4.34
N HIS A 273 14.47 2.06 3.98
CA HIS A 273 15.26 2.88 3.06
C HIS A 273 14.56 3.02 1.70
N ARG A 274 13.99 1.94 1.18
CA ARG A 274 13.24 1.95 -0.10
C ARG A 274 11.98 2.81 0.01
N LEU A 275 11.25 2.73 1.13
CA LEU A 275 10.08 3.57 1.40
C LEU A 275 10.45 5.05 1.31
N LEU A 276 11.50 5.47 2.02
CA LEU A 276 11.94 6.87 2.02
C LEU A 276 12.48 7.32 0.66
N TRP A 277 13.25 6.48 -0.02
CA TRP A 277 13.73 6.78 -1.38
C TRP A 277 12.56 6.97 -2.35
N SER A 278 11.54 6.10 -2.30
CA SER A 278 10.35 6.24 -3.15
C SER A 278 9.59 7.52 -2.86
N TYR A 279 9.51 7.92 -1.59
CA TYR A 279 8.92 9.18 -1.17
C TYR A 279 9.69 10.37 -1.76
N GLU A 280 11.01 10.45 -1.55
CA GLU A 280 11.82 11.55 -2.06
C GLU A 280 11.78 11.63 -3.59
N PHE A 281 11.81 10.48 -4.26
CA PHE A 281 11.70 10.41 -5.71
C PHE A 281 10.40 11.05 -6.20
N ILE A 282 9.24 10.66 -5.66
CA ILE A 282 7.94 11.23 -6.05
C ILE A 282 7.90 12.74 -5.78
N HIS A 283 8.44 13.19 -4.64
CA HIS A 283 8.45 14.61 -4.26
C HIS A 283 9.40 15.46 -5.10
N SER A 284 10.42 14.86 -5.71
CA SER A 284 11.32 15.57 -6.62
C SER A 284 10.72 15.87 -8.00
N HIS A 285 9.60 15.23 -8.36
CA HIS A 285 8.94 15.41 -9.66
C HIS A 285 7.88 16.53 -9.60
N PRO A 286 8.10 17.68 -10.28
CA PRO A 286 7.15 18.79 -10.26
C PRO A 286 5.84 18.38 -10.95
N GLY A 287 4.73 18.41 -10.20
CA GLY A 287 3.39 18.12 -10.69
C GLY A 287 2.75 16.85 -10.14
N ALA A 288 3.48 16.04 -9.37
CA ALA A 288 2.85 14.98 -8.58
C ALA A 288 2.10 15.60 -7.38
N GLU A 289 0.81 15.27 -7.21
CA GLU A 289 0.09 15.54 -5.96
C GLU A 289 0.67 14.65 -4.86
N ALA A 290 1.76 15.09 -4.26
CA ALA A 290 2.52 14.30 -3.32
C ALA A 290 1.89 14.40 -1.92
N GLU A 291 1.49 13.26 -1.37
CA GLU A 291 1.05 13.18 0.03
C GLU A 291 2.23 13.46 0.97
N PRO A 292 2.00 14.14 2.11
CA PRO A 292 3.05 14.38 3.09
C PRO A 292 3.63 13.06 3.62
N LEU A 293 4.88 13.08 4.07
CA LEU A 293 5.57 11.89 4.59
C LEU A 293 4.75 11.16 5.66
N ILE A 294 4.13 11.93 6.56
CA ILE A 294 3.25 11.40 7.59
C ILE A 294 1.82 11.37 7.05
N SER A 295 1.57 10.45 6.13
CA SER A 295 0.23 10.13 5.65
C SER A 295 -0.23 8.74 6.11
N PRO A 296 -1.56 8.47 6.13
CA PRO A 296 -2.08 7.14 6.39
C PRO A 296 -1.56 6.08 5.41
N SER A 297 -1.31 6.46 4.15
CA SER A 297 -0.77 5.57 3.12
C SER A 297 0.67 5.16 3.44
N GLN A 298 1.53 6.13 3.77
CA GLN A 298 2.92 5.88 4.13
C GLN A 298 3.04 5.06 5.42
N LEU A 299 2.19 5.33 6.42
CA LEU A 299 2.16 4.54 7.65
C LEU A 299 1.67 3.11 7.41
N ARG A 300 0.74 2.86 6.50
CA ARG A 300 0.36 1.49 6.11
C ARG A 300 1.52 0.74 5.48
N LYS A 301 2.29 1.40 4.60
CA LYS A 301 3.51 0.82 4.03
C LYS A 301 4.52 0.50 5.13
N LEU A 302 4.75 1.43 6.06
CA LEU A 302 5.64 1.21 7.21
C LEU A 302 5.15 0.07 8.12
N GLY A 303 3.86 0.03 8.44
CA GLY A 303 3.25 -1.06 9.21
C GLY A 303 3.44 -2.41 8.52
N THR A 304 3.23 -2.47 7.20
CA THR A 304 3.49 -3.68 6.38
C THR A 304 4.97 -4.10 6.40
N ILE A 305 5.90 -3.15 6.54
CA ILE A 305 7.32 -3.45 6.70
C ILE A 305 7.56 -4.17 8.03
N PHE A 306 7.01 -3.65 9.13
CA PHE A 306 7.18 -4.19 10.48
C PHE A 306 6.18 -5.30 10.85
N GLY A 307 5.32 -5.74 9.93
CA GLY A 307 4.30 -6.77 10.19
C GLY A 307 3.14 -6.31 11.09
N VAL A 308 2.89 -5.00 11.18
CA VAL A 308 1.84 -4.40 12.00
C VAL A 308 0.59 -4.11 11.16
N ASP A 309 -0.55 -4.65 11.57
CA ASP A 309 -1.85 -4.39 10.94
C ASP A 309 -2.53 -3.20 11.62
N LEU A 310 -2.34 -2.00 11.07
CA LEU A 310 -2.88 -0.77 11.66
C LEU A 310 -4.41 -0.74 11.79
N ALA A 311 -5.16 -1.57 11.07
CA ALA A 311 -6.61 -1.66 11.24
C ALA A 311 -6.97 -2.34 12.58
N LYS A 312 -6.18 -3.33 13.01
CA LYS A 312 -6.35 -4.06 14.27
C LYS A 312 -5.56 -3.41 15.41
N GLU A 313 -4.34 -2.97 15.11
CA GLU A 313 -3.34 -2.48 16.06
C GLU A 313 -3.20 -0.95 15.97
N GLY A 314 -4.34 -0.23 15.97
CA GLY A 314 -4.36 1.23 15.88
C GLY A 314 -3.55 1.94 16.98
N HIS A 315 -3.35 1.29 18.13
CA HIS A 315 -2.51 1.80 19.22
C HIS A 315 -1.04 2.02 18.81
N LEU A 316 -0.52 1.31 17.79
CA LEU A 316 0.86 1.42 17.31
C LEU A 316 1.07 2.57 16.31
N VAL A 317 0.01 3.23 15.84
CA VAL A 317 0.11 4.34 14.85
C VAL A 317 1.02 5.46 15.35
N ARG A 318 0.94 5.82 16.64
CA ARG A 318 1.78 6.88 17.23
C ARG A 318 3.27 6.51 17.21
N VAL A 319 3.58 5.26 17.59
CA VAL A 319 4.94 4.73 17.60
C VAL A 319 5.52 4.77 16.18
N LEU A 320 4.77 4.27 15.20
CA LEU A 320 5.18 4.27 13.79
C LEU A 320 5.36 5.69 13.22
N LYS A 321 4.51 6.65 13.57
CA LYS A 321 4.71 8.08 13.21
C LYS A 321 6.03 8.62 13.72
N ARG A 322 6.34 8.37 15.01
CA ARG A 322 7.58 8.83 15.63
C ARG A 322 8.80 8.24 14.91
N PHE A 323 8.80 6.93 14.66
CA PHE A 323 9.91 6.29 13.97
C PHE A 323 10.02 6.70 12.51
N LEU A 324 8.92 6.95 11.80
CA LEU A 324 8.96 7.48 10.44
C LEU A 324 9.67 8.83 10.38
N LYS A 325 9.40 9.74 11.34
CA LYS A 325 10.13 11.01 11.48
C LYS A 325 11.63 10.78 11.69
N ILE A 326 11.99 9.91 12.65
CA ILE A 326 13.39 9.58 12.98
C ILE A 326 14.12 8.99 11.75
N PHE A 327 13.50 8.05 11.04
CA PHE A 327 14.10 7.42 9.87
C PHE A 327 14.28 8.44 8.74
N ALA A 328 13.31 9.32 8.51
CA ALA A 328 13.43 10.36 7.49
C ALA A 328 14.53 11.39 7.81
N GLU A 329 14.65 11.81 9.07
CA GLU A 329 15.73 12.69 9.51
C GLU A 329 17.11 12.02 9.33
N GLU A 330 17.25 10.75 9.73
CA GLU A 330 18.51 10.03 9.55
C GLU A 330 18.85 9.85 8.05
N TYR A 331 17.84 9.49 7.24
CA TYR A 331 17.99 9.32 5.80
C TYR A 331 18.42 10.63 5.11
N GLN A 332 17.80 11.76 5.43
CA GLN A 332 18.19 13.06 4.87
C GLN A 332 19.62 13.46 5.26
N GLN A 333 20.08 13.10 6.46
CA GLN A 333 21.41 13.45 6.94
C GLN A 333 22.52 12.54 6.39
N ARG A 334 22.24 11.24 6.24
CA ARG A 334 23.26 10.21 5.96
C ARG A 334 23.06 9.49 4.63
N ASN A 335 21.92 9.67 3.98
CA ASN A 335 21.45 8.85 2.85
C ASN A 335 21.48 7.34 3.15
N ASP A 336 21.30 6.99 4.42
CA ASP A 336 21.22 5.61 4.91
C ASP A 336 20.50 5.60 6.26
N ILE A 337 19.94 4.45 6.64
CA ILE A 337 19.28 4.23 7.93
C ILE A 337 20.13 3.31 8.77
N SER A 338 20.34 3.63 10.05
CA SER A 338 21.13 2.77 10.93
C SER A 338 20.33 1.53 11.39
N LYS A 339 20.98 0.36 11.37
CA LYS A 339 20.40 -0.89 11.88
C LYS A 339 19.95 -0.75 13.35
N SER A 340 20.67 0.03 14.14
CA SER A 340 20.31 0.33 15.53
C SER A 340 18.95 0.99 15.68
N GLN A 341 18.56 1.92 14.80
CA GLN A 341 17.25 2.57 14.88
C GLN A 341 16.13 1.60 14.52
N VAL A 342 16.37 0.68 13.59
CA VAL A 342 15.43 -0.39 13.24
C VAL A 342 15.22 -1.33 14.43
N ILE A 343 16.31 -1.77 15.10
CA ILE A 343 16.22 -2.61 16.30
C ILE A 343 15.40 -1.90 17.40
N ILE A 344 15.72 -0.63 17.69
CA ILE A 344 14.98 0.16 18.69
C ILE A 344 13.49 0.25 18.33
N CYS A 345 13.15 0.40 17.04
CA CYS A 345 11.78 0.40 16.57
C CYS A 345 11.08 -0.94 16.83
N VAL A 346 11.70 -2.06 16.48
CA VAL A 346 11.16 -3.41 16.70
C VAL A 346 10.92 -3.67 18.20
N ASP A 347 11.91 -3.35 19.03
CA ASP A 347 11.82 -3.51 20.49
C ASP A 347 10.70 -2.65 21.09
N THR A 348 10.57 -1.41 20.60
CA THR A 348 9.52 -0.49 21.07
C THR A 348 8.14 -0.96 20.66
N LEU A 349 7.97 -1.42 19.41
CA LEU A 349 6.70 -1.98 18.94
C LEU A 349 6.30 -3.20 19.78
N SER A 350 7.25 -4.12 20.02
CA SER A 350 7.02 -5.32 20.81
C SER A 350 6.62 -4.98 22.26
N THR A 351 7.34 -4.03 22.88
CA THR A 351 7.04 -3.57 24.25
C THR A 351 5.66 -2.91 24.35
N GLU A 352 5.27 -2.11 23.37
CA GLU A 352 3.95 -1.47 23.37
C GLU A 352 2.82 -2.48 23.08
N THR A 353 3.06 -3.50 22.25
CA THR A 353 2.12 -4.61 22.05
C THR A 353 1.92 -5.40 23.34
N GLU A 354 2.99 -5.82 24.02
CA GLU A 354 2.90 -6.52 25.32
C GLU A 354 2.18 -5.67 26.37
N ARG A 355 2.46 -4.37 26.40
CA ARG A 355 1.78 -3.43 27.28
C ARG A 355 0.29 -3.35 26.97
N TRP A 356 -0.07 -3.29 25.70
CA TRP A 356 -1.47 -3.28 25.25
C TRP A 356 -2.19 -4.55 25.70
N GLU A 357 -1.57 -5.73 25.54
CA GLU A 357 -2.15 -7.02 25.96
C GLU A 357 -2.38 -7.08 27.47
N VAL A 358 -1.38 -6.74 28.29
CA VAL A 358 -1.53 -6.70 29.76
C VAL A 358 -2.63 -5.74 30.20
N LEU A 359 -2.72 -4.58 29.54
CA LEU A 359 -3.77 -3.63 29.82
C LEU A 359 -5.13 -4.20 29.45
N LYS A 360 -5.26 -4.78 28.26
CA LYS A 360 -6.49 -5.41 27.80
C LYS A 360 -6.95 -6.50 28.77
N ASP A 361 -6.06 -7.38 29.22
CA ASP A 361 -6.37 -8.45 30.18
C ASP A 361 -6.81 -7.89 31.54
N ASN A 362 -6.05 -6.95 32.11
CA ASN A 362 -6.40 -6.29 33.37
C ASN A 362 -7.77 -5.61 33.30
N TRP A 363 -8.10 -5.07 32.13
CA TRP A 363 -9.40 -4.48 31.88
C TRP A 363 -10.50 -5.53 31.75
N GLU A 364 -10.31 -6.58 30.95
CA GLU A 364 -11.29 -7.67 30.84
C GLU A 364 -11.60 -8.29 32.21
N ASP A 365 -10.59 -8.46 33.07
CA ASP A 365 -10.75 -8.91 34.46
C ASP A 365 -11.54 -7.91 35.32
N ALA A 366 -11.25 -6.62 35.21
CA ALA A 366 -11.98 -5.57 35.93
C ALA A 366 -13.46 -5.47 35.49
N LEU A 367 -13.77 -5.89 34.26
CA LEU A 367 -15.12 -5.80 33.69
C LEU A 367 -15.92 -7.11 33.77
N GLY A 368 -15.25 -8.26 33.73
CA GLY A 368 -15.87 -9.59 33.66
C GLY A 368 -16.59 -10.04 34.93
N GLY A 369 -16.72 -9.18 35.95
CA GLY A 369 -17.39 -9.53 37.21
C GLY A 369 -16.68 -10.65 38.00
N GLY A 370 -15.40 -10.89 37.70
CA GLY A 370 -14.55 -11.80 38.44
C GLY A 370 -14.49 -11.38 39.91
N ARG A 371 -15.09 -12.22 40.77
CA ARG A 371 -15.16 -12.16 42.25
C ARG A 371 -14.40 -10.98 42.89
N ASN A 372 -15.09 -9.83 43.04
CA ASN A 372 -14.91 -8.78 44.07
C ASN A 372 -14.64 -7.33 43.63
N HIS A 373 -14.49 -6.97 42.36
CA HIS A 373 -14.15 -5.58 42.01
C HIS A 373 -14.87 -5.04 40.77
N ASN A 374 -16.17 -4.75 40.88
CA ASN A 374 -16.90 -4.00 39.84
C ASN A 374 -16.70 -2.50 40.07
N ILE A 375 -16.08 -1.80 39.12
CA ILE A 375 -16.00 -0.33 39.13
C ILE A 375 -17.41 0.20 38.85
N ASP A 376 -18.04 0.80 39.85
CA ASP A 376 -19.32 1.48 39.66
C ASP A 376 -19.07 2.84 38.99
N ILE A 377 -18.93 2.81 37.66
CA ILE A 377 -18.70 4.00 36.82
C ILE A 377 -19.80 5.05 37.05
N PRO A 378 -21.10 4.71 37.11
CA PRO A 378 -22.15 5.65 37.49
C PRO A 378 -21.90 6.34 38.84
N ALA A 379 -21.61 5.58 39.90
CA ALA A 379 -21.33 6.17 41.22
C ALA A 379 -20.09 7.09 41.19
N LEU A 380 -19.05 6.67 40.48
CA LEU A 380 -17.83 7.46 40.31
C LEU A 380 -18.11 8.76 39.53
N ALA A 381 -18.86 8.69 38.43
CA ALA A 381 -19.25 9.84 37.60
C ALA A 381 -20.23 10.79 38.30
N ASN A 382 -21.03 10.30 39.25
CA ASN A 382 -21.88 11.12 40.10
C ASN A 382 -21.09 11.80 41.24
N GLY A 383 -19.83 11.41 41.46
CA GLY A 383 -19.02 11.89 42.58
C GLY A 383 -19.46 11.28 43.92
N GLU A 384 -20.15 10.14 43.91
CA GLU A 384 -20.60 9.43 45.12
C GLU A 384 -19.45 8.67 45.79
N VAL A 385 -18.41 8.34 45.04
CA VAL A 385 -17.23 7.65 45.55
C VAL A 385 -16.19 8.66 46.03
N ALA A 386 -15.79 8.57 47.30
CA ALA A 386 -14.76 9.42 47.89
C ALA A 386 -13.35 8.91 47.60
N CYS A 387 -12.35 9.81 47.63
CA CYS A 387 -10.95 9.44 47.55
C CYS A 387 -10.51 8.69 48.81
N VAL A 388 -9.83 7.55 48.64
CA VAL A 388 -9.35 6.70 49.73
C VAL A 388 -8.41 7.42 50.70
N GLU A 389 -7.58 8.33 50.20
CA GLU A 389 -6.65 9.13 51.01
C GLU A 389 -7.29 10.40 51.59
N CYS A 390 -8.39 10.86 50.98
CA CYS A 390 -8.85 12.23 51.06
C CYS A 390 -10.39 12.22 51.14
N PRO A 391 -11.00 11.82 52.27
CA PRO A 391 -12.43 11.49 52.36
C PRO A 391 -13.36 12.68 52.05
N ASP A 392 -12.86 13.90 52.20
CA ASP A 392 -13.61 15.13 51.91
C ASP A 392 -13.70 15.46 50.40
N LYS A 393 -12.95 14.75 49.55
CA LYS A 393 -12.91 14.99 48.11
C LYS A 393 -13.46 13.76 47.36
N PRO A 394 -14.28 13.96 46.31
CA PRO A 394 -14.69 12.86 45.46
C PRO A 394 -13.48 12.28 44.71
N ALA A 395 -13.55 10.99 44.41
CA ALA A 395 -12.59 10.34 43.55
C ALA A 395 -12.80 10.82 42.10
N LEU A 396 -11.71 11.20 41.46
CA LEU A 396 -11.69 11.66 40.07
C LEU A 396 -10.84 10.73 39.19
N SER A 397 -10.22 9.73 39.79
CA SER A 397 -9.40 8.73 39.12
C SER A 397 -9.52 7.37 39.79
N TYR A 398 -9.49 6.32 38.97
CA TYR A 398 -9.42 4.94 39.41
C TYR A 398 -8.16 4.29 38.82
N CYS A 399 -7.29 3.75 39.67
CA CYS A 399 -6.11 3.00 39.22
C CYS A 399 -6.46 1.53 39.04
N LEU A 400 -6.18 0.97 37.87
CA LEU A 400 -6.56 -0.41 37.53
C LEU A 400 -5.75 -1.44 38.31
N GLU A 401 -4.45 -1.18 38.50
CA GLU A 401 -3.53 -2.08 39.16
C GLU A 401 -3.65 -2.00 40.69
N CYS A 402 -3.76 -0.79 41.25
CA CYS A 402 -3.96 -0.62 42.69
C CYS A 402 -5.40 -0.93 43.11
N ARG A 403 -6.37 -0.80 42.19
CA ARG A 403 -7.81 -0.90 42.45
C ARG A 403 -8.35 0.17 43.42
N ASP A 404 -7.65 1.30 43.48
CA ASP A 404 -7.94 2.39 44.41
C ASP A 404 -8.63 3.58 43.72
N HIS A 405 -9.61 4.14 44.42
CA HIS A 405 -10.35 5.34 44.01
C HIS A 405 -9.68 6.54 44.66
N THR A 406 -9.15 7.45 43.85
CA THR A 406 -8.35 8.59 44.32
C THR A 406 -8.82 9.88 43.67
N CYS A 407 -8.69 11.02 44.35
CA CYS A 407 -8.75 12.31 43.68
C CYS A 407 -7.44 12.54 42.92
N LEU A 408 -7.46 13.37 41.89
CA LEU A 408 -6.32 13.58 41.01
C LEU A 408 -5.05 14.06 41.73
N ASP A 409 -5.18 14.84 42.81
CA ASP A 409 -4.03 15.30 43.61
C ASP A 409 -3.40 14.13 44.38
N CYS A 410 -4.24 13.30 45.02
CA CYS A 410 -3.79 12.15 45.82
C CYS A 410 -3.24 11.05 44.87
N PHE A 411 -3.84 10.87 43.67
CA PHE A 411 -3.28 10.04 42.59
C PHE A 411 -1.89 10.49 42.16
N ASN A 412 -1.73 11.76 41.76
CA ASN A 412 -0.44 12.30 41.32
C ASN A 412 0.61 12.17 42.41
N LYS A 413 0.28 12.37 43.69
CA LYS A 413 1.23 12.17 44.79
C LYS A 413 1.69 10.71 44.91
N LEU A 414 0.74 9.76 44.86
CA LEU A 414 1.02 8.32 45.04
C LEU A 414 1.67 7.67 43.81
N HIS A 415 1.35 8.15 42.61
CA HIS A 415 1.77 7.58 41.34
C HIS A 415 2.90 8.38 40.67
N ARG A 416 3.43 9.44 41.27
CA ARG A 416 4.56 10.19 40.68
C ARG A 416 5.88 9.43 40.69
N LYS A 417 6.05 8.42 41.55
CA LYS A 417 7.35 7.76 41.78
C LYS A 417 7.24 6.24 41.73
N GLY A 418 8.32 5.60 41.26
CA GLY A 418 8.51 4.15 41.30
C GLY A 418 7.60 3.41 40.32
N HIS A 419 7.34 2.13 40.60
CA HIS A 419 6.54 1.27 39.73
C HIS A 419 5.10 1.77 39.51
N ARG A 420 4.57 2.52 40.49
CA ARG A 420 3.22 3.09 40.42
C ARG A 420 3.06 4.16 39.35
N SER A 421 4.14 4.80 38.89
CA SER A 421 4.04 5.78 37.80
C SER A 421 3.68 5.17 36.45
N ARG A 422 3.79 3.84 36.33
CA ARG A 422 3.44 3.10 35.11
C ARG A 422 2.02 2.55 35.13
N HIS A 423 1.29 2.77 36.23
CA HIS A 423 -0.07 2.25 36.37
C HIS A 423 -1.04 2.98 35.44
N ALA A 424 -1.91 2.22 34.83
CA ALA A 424 -3.01 2.73 34.05
C ALA A 424 -4.13 3.25 34.96
N VAL A 425 -4.66 4.40 34.56
CA VAL A 425 -5.62 5.16 35.36
C VAL A 425 -6.78 5.59 34.49
N PHE A 426 -7.98 5.29 34.96
CA PHE A 426 -9.21 5.85 34.42
C PHE A 426 -9.46 7.21 35.08
N LYS A 427 -9.31 8.31 34.33
CA LYS A 427 -9.49 9.68 34.83
C LYS A 427 -10.83 10.24 34.35
N LEU A 428 -11.59 10.83 35.28
CA LEU A 428 -12.78 11.60 34.98
C LEU A 428 -12.39 13.03 34.57
N VAL A 429 -13.19 13.64 33.70
CA VAL A 429 -12.99 15.05 33.32
C VAL A 429 -13.41 15.92 34.51
N ARG A 430 -12.53 16.84 34.94
CA ARG A 430 -12.87 17.82 35.99
C ARG A 430 -13.89 18.84 35.47
N CYS A 431 -14.81 19.27 36.32
CA CYS A 431 -15.64 20.41 36.01
C CYS A 431 -14.78 21.69 35.88
N SER A 432 -14.92 22.41 34.76
CA SER A 432 -14.18 23.64 34.47
C SER A 432 -14.52 24.84 35.38
N LEU A 433 -15.49 24.71 36.30
CA LEU A 433 -15.89 25.80 37.22
C LEU A 433 -15.55 25.50 38.67
N CYS A 434 -15.88 24.31 39.20
CA CYS A 434 -15.59 23.99 40.59
C CYS A 434 -14.30 23.19 40.79
N GLU A 435 -13.80 22.53 39.73
CA GLU A 435 -12.61 21.64 39.73
C GLU A 435 -12.65 20.45 40.69
N SER A 436 -13.61 20.42 41.61
CA SER A 436 -13.78 19.40 42.65
C SER A 436 -14.64 18.22 42.19
N MET A 437 -15.66 18.48 41.37
CA MET A 437 -16.62 17.45 40.92
C MET A 437 -16.31 16.96 39.50
N PRO A 438 -16.63 15.69 39.18
CA PRO A 438 -16.58 15.20 37.81
C PRO A 438 -17.57 15.96 36.91
N ALA A 439 -17.14 16.26 35.69
CA ALA A 439 -17.98 16.86 34.67
C ALA A 439 -18.94 15.81 34.10
N ARG A 440 -20.22 16.13 33.97
CA ARG A 440 -21.22 15.21 33.36
C ARG A 440 -21.78 15.74 32.05
N LEU A 441 -21.53 17.02 31.76
CA LEU A 441 -22.07 17.73 30.62
C LEU A 441 -20.94 18.41 29.87
N ARG A 442 -20.95 18.32 28.54
CA ARG A 442 -20.10 19.13 27.66
C ARG A 442 -20.99 20.16 26.96
N CYS A 443 -20.65 21.43 27.10
CA CYS A 443 -21.35 22.50 26.41
C CYS A 443 -20.95 22.51 24.94
N GLN A 444 -21.90 22.44 24.01
CA GLN A 444 -21.61 22.47 22.57
C GLN A 444 -21.12 23.84 22.09
N VAL A 445 -21.43 24.90 22.84
CA VAL A 445 -21.09 26.29 22.47
C VAL A 445 -19.67 26.65 22.88
N THR A 446 -19.33 26.36 24.14
CA THR A 446 -18.02 26.73 24.70
C THR A 446 -17.02 25.60 24.66
N SER A 447 -17.45 24.39 24.27
CA SER A 447 -16.67 23.14 24.32
C SER A 447 -16.09 22.79 25.70
N LYS A 448 -16.51 23.49 26.76
CA LYS A 448 -16.09 23.24 28.15
C LYS A 448 -16.96 22.17 28.82
N SER A 449 -16.39 21.51 29.81
CA SER A 449 -17.02 20.39 30.52
C SER A 449 -17.40 20.79 31.95
N PHE A 450 -18.63 20.51 32.36
CA PHE A 450 -19.21 20.99 33.61
C PHE A 450 -19.88 19.86 34.39
N CYS A 451 -19.85 19.93 35.72
CA CYS A 451 -20.76 19.12 36.55
C CYS A 451 -22.18 19.66 36.41
N HIS A 452 -23.17 18.84 36.77
CA HIS A 452 -24.58 19.18 36.63
C HIS A 452 -24.92 20.51 37.32
N ASP A 453 -24.48 20.70 38.56
CA ASP A 453 -24.79 21.88 39.35
C ASP A 453 -24.13 23.15 38.80
N CYS A 454 -22.85 23.07 38.40
CA CYS A 454 -22.15 24.22 37.83
C CYS A 454 -22.73 24.62 36.46
N TYR A 455 -23.18 23.64 35.67
CA TYR A 455 -23.85 23.92 34.41
C TYR A 455 -25.18 24.65 34.66
N ALA A 456 -26.04 24.07 35.49
CA ALA A 456 -27.39 24.57 35.75
C ALA A 456 -27.42 25.90 36.52
N MET A 457 -26.51 26.10 37.48
CA MET A 457 -26.57 27.25 38.38
C MET A 457 -25.72 28.44 37.93
N LYS A 458 -24.68 28.23 37.10
CA LYS A 458 -23.73 29.28 36.73
C LYS A 458 -23.57 29.40 35.22
N HIS A 459 -23.22 28.32 34.55
CA HIS A 459 -22.84 28.39 33.13
C HIS A 459 -24.02 28.76 32.23
N ILE A 460 -25.20 28.16 32.43
CA ILE A 460 -26.37 28.43 31.57
C ILE A 460 -26.79 29.92 31.59
N HIS A 461 -26.53 30.64 32.67
CA HIS A 461 -26.83 32.08 32.76
C HIS A 461 -25.84 32.96 31.97
N THR A 462 -24.65 32.45 31.67
CA THR A 462 -23.64 33.15 30.85
C THR A 462 -23.89 33.03 29.35
N LEU A 463 -24.74 32.08 28.93
CA LEU A 463 -25.10 31.86 27.53
C LEU A 463 -26.18 32.85 27.06
N SER A 464 -26.08 33.27 25.79
CA SER A 464 -27.13 34.05 25.13
C SER A 464 -28.43 33.25 24.96
N ALA A 465 -29.53 33.93 24.61
CA ALA A 465 -30.83 33.27 24.45
C ALA A 465 -30.81 32.17 23.38
N LEU A 466 -30.13 32.41 22.25
CA LEU A 466 -29.97 31.44 21.16
C LEU A 466 -29.08 30.26 21.58
N GLU A 467 -28.00 30.52 22.32
CA GLU A 467 -27.08 29.47 22.79
C GLU A 467 -27.69 28.56 23.86
N LYS A 468 -28.68 29.05 24.62
CA LYS A 468 -29.42 28.26 25.62
C LYS A 468 -30.29 27.17 24.99
N GLU A 469 -30.67 27.31 23.71
CA GLU A 469 -31.45 26.30 23.00
C GLU A 469 -30.61 25.07 22.65
N MET A 470 -29.28 25.23 22.51
CA MET A 470 -28.36 24.12 22.29
C MET A 470 -28.22 23.28 23.57
N ARG A 471 -28.73 22.05 23.51
CA ARG A 471 -28.65 21.13 24.65
C ARG A 471 -27.20 20.69 24.87
N PRO A 472 -26.70 20.69 26.12
CA PRO A 472 -25.39 20.13 26.41
C PRO A 472 -25.39 18.63 26.11
N THR A 473 -24.25 18.10 25.67
CA THR A 473 -24.07 16.66 25.48
C THR A 473 -23.69 16.02 26.81
N LEU A 474 -24.33 14.89 27.14
CA LEU A 474 -23.93 14.11 28.31
C LEU A 474 -22.58 13.46 28.03
N ILE A 475 -21.64 13.58 28.97
CA ILE A 475 -20.37 12.85 28.91
C ILE A 475 -20.67 11.41 29.35
N ASP A 476 -20.74 10.51 28.38
CA ASP A 476 -20.90 9.08 28.67
C ASP A 476 -19.55 8.48 29.05
N TYR A 477 -19.27 8.41 30.36
CA TYR A 477 -18.07 7.75 30.88
C TYR A 477 -18.06 6.23 30.65
N VAL A 478 -19.22 5.62 30.38
CA VAL A 478 -19.33 4.20 30.03
C VAL A 478 -18.92 3.98 28.57
N SER A 479 -19.18 4.93 27.67
CA SER A 479 -18.61 4.91 26.32
C SER A 479 -17.13 5.31 26.34
N LEU A 480 -16.76 6.33 27.11
CA LEU A 480 -15.36 6.77 27.29
C LEU A 480 -14.49 5.66 27.86
N LYS A 481 -15.09 4.74 28.62
CA LYS A 481 -14.48 3.47 29.07
C LYS A 481 -13.82 2.74 27.90
N ALA A 482 -14.53 2.53 26.80
CA ALA A 482 -14.02 1.83 25.63
C ALA A 482 -12.87 2.58 24.95
N ASP A 483 -12.92 3.91 24.96
CA ASP A 483 -11.87 4.76 24.39
C ASP A 483 -10.61 4.83 25.26
N VAL A 484 -10.74 4.79 26.59
CA VAL A 484 -9.60 4.72 27.51
C VAL A 484 -8.86 3.38 27.38
N LEU A 485 -9.57 2.28 27.02
CA LEU A 485 -8.95 0.99 26.66
C LEU A 485 -7.94 1.13 25.51
N GLY A 486 -8.26 1.97 24.52
CA GLY A 486 -7.38 2.27 23.39
C GLY A 486 -6.18 3.15 23.72
N LYS A 487 -6.22 3.88 24.83
CA LYS A 487 -5.27 4.94 25.19
C LYS A 487 -4.28 4.53 26.26
N ALA A 488 -4.67 3.65 27.19
CA ALA A 488 -3.75 3.16 28.21
C ALA A 488 -2.53 2.45 27.60
N SER A 489 -2.73 1.83 26.44
CA SER A 489 -1.69 1.20 25.62
C SER A 489 -0.81 2.17 24.82
N GLN A 490 -1.12 3.46 24.82
CA GLN A 490 -0.31 4.48 24.11
C GLN A 490 0.76 5.09 25.02
N GLY A 491 0.90 4.58 26.24
CA GLY A 491 2.03 4.85 27.11
C GLY A 491 2.19 6.24 27.70
N ASP A 492 1.25 7.15 27.46
CA ASP A 492 1.34 8.53 27.91
C ASP A 492 0.85 8.70 29.37
N VAL A 493 1.76 8.50 30.33
CA VAL A 493 1.60 9.01 31.71
C VAL A 493 2.47 10.25 31.88
N GLU A 494 2.11 11.38 31.24
CA GLU A 494 2.52 12.71 31.69
C GLU A 494 1.41 13.77 31.56
N LEU A 495 1.08 14.32 32.74
CA LEU A 495 0.48 15.60 33.14
C LEU A 495 -0.19 16.52 32.09
N ASN A 496 -1.53 16.63 32.19
CA ASN A 496 -2.25 17.87 31.87
C ASN A 496 -1.84 18.97 32.87
N GLU A 497 -0.95 19.88 32.47
CA GLU A 497 -0.70 21.16 33.17
C GLU A 497 -1.60 22.29 32.63
N THR A 498 -2.89 22.07 32.42
CA THR A 498 -3.82 23.14 31.97
C THR A 498 -4.40 23.99 33.11
N GLY A 499 -3.69 24.12 34.24
CA GLY A 499 -4.19 24.86 35.42
C GLY A 499 -3.26 25.89 36.05
N ALA A 500 -1.97 25.96 35.65
CA ALA A 500 -0.96 26.73 36.41
C ALA A 500 -0.42 27.99 35.70
N LEU A 501 -0.97 28.39 34.55
CA LEU A 501 -0.50 29.57 33.80
C LEU A 501 -1.22 30.89 34.16
N ALA A 502 -2.24 30.87 35.02
CA ALA A 502 -2.92 32.09 35.48
C ALA A 502 -2.21 32.81 36.67
N GLU A 503 -1.20 32.21 37.30
CA GLU A 503 -0.58 32.75 38.53
C GLU A 503 0.88 33.24 38.37
N ARG A 504 1.49 33.12 37.18
CA ARG A 504 2.89 33.54 36.96
C ARG A 504 3.10 34.97 36.48
N GLN A 505 2.04 35.74 36.24
CA GLN A 505 2.19 37.13 35.75
C GLN A 505 2.39 38.20 36.84
N TYR A 506 2.51 37.85 38.12
CA TYR A 506 2.62 38.86 39.19
C TYR A 506 3.92 38.92 40.00
N ASN A 507 4.97 38.16 39.65
CA ASN A 507 6.26 38.29 40.34
C ASN A 507 7.45 38.04 39.41
N ALA A 508 7.86 39.08 38.66
CA ALA A 508 9.18 39.14 38.03
C ALA A 508 9.84 40.48 38.35
N GLY A 509 10.25 40.62 39.61
CA GLY A 509 11.10 41.70 40.08
C GLY A 509 12.42 41.15 40.58
N THR A 510 13.50 41.54 39.91
CA THR A 510 14.88 41.68 40.42
C THR A 510 15.79 40.44 40.46
N LEU A 511 17.01 40.68 39.94
CA LEU A 511 18.29 39.97 40.14
C LEU A 511 18.53 38.74 39.24
N GLY A 512 19.67 38.55 38.60
CA GLY A 512 20.95 39.24 38.71
C GLY A 512 22.06 38.29 38.26
N ILE A 513 22.82 38.72 37.26
CA ILE A 513 23.94 38.03 36.62
C ILE A 513 24.99 37.57 37.63
N ARG A 514 25.37 36.27 37.62
CA ARG A 514 26.74 35.84 37.98
C ARG A 514 27.19 34.63 37.16
N ARG A 515 28.19 34.89 36.30
CA ARG A 515 29.12 33.91 35.71
C ARG A 515 29.97 33.27 36.81
N SER A 516 30.19 31.97 36.74
CA SER A 516 31.36 31.33 37.37
C SER A 516 31.95 30.28 36.44
N LYS A 517 33.23 30.45 36.16
CA LYS A 517 34.12 29.49 35.49
C LYS A 517 34.47 28.38 36.49
N ARG A 518 34.47 27.12 36.04
CA ARG A 518 35.39 26.12 36.58
C ARG A 518 35.75 25.09 35.51
N SER A 519 37.02 25.09 35.16
CA SER A 519 37.78 23.99 34.58
C SER A 519 37.92 22.86 35.59
N VAL A 520 38.03 21.61 35.13
CA VAL A 520 39.05 20.61 35.50
C VAL A 520 38.85 19.35 34.63
N ASP A 521 39.93 18.96 33.97
CA ASP A 521 40.16 17.65 33.32
C ASP A 521 40.05 16.49 34.32
N ASN A 522 39.51 15.33 33.91
CA ASN A 522 40.31 14.14 33.55
C ASN A 522 39.49 12.84 33.41
N THR A 523 39.93 12.07 32.40
CA THR A 523 40.06 10.60 32.29
C THR A 523 38.84 9.68 32.28
N ASP A 524 38.68 9.05 31.11
CA ASP A 524 38.60 7.60 30.88
C ASP A 524 37.72 6.75 31.79
N ARG A 525 36.55 6.38 31.24
CA ARG A 525 36.00 5.04 31.40
C ARG A 525 35.07 4.71 30.23
N ASP A 526 35.53 3.80 29.39
CA ASP A 526 34.73 3.09 28.39
C ASP A 526 33.58 2.33 29.07
N GLY A 527 32.40 2.94 29.02
CA GLY A 527 31.12 2.28 29.19
C GLY A 527 30.24 2.76 28.06
N LYS A 528 29.97 1.90 27.07
CA LYS A 528 28.95 2.13 26.02
C LYS A 528 27.58 2.20 26.69
N GLY A 529 27.25 3.36 27.25
CA GLY A 529 25.88 3.77 27.48
C GLY A 529 25.30 4.14 26.13
N VAL A 530 24.27 3.41 25.69
CA VAL A 530 23.41 3.83 24.59
C VAL A 530 22.84 5.18 24.99
N LEU A 531 23.32 6.24 24.34
CA LEU A 531 22.78 7.59 24.43
C LEU A 531 21.34 7.51 23.92
N LEU A 532 20.38 7.36 24.85
CA LEU A 532 19.01 7.80 24.62
C LEU A 532 19.13 9.28 24.28
N MET A 533 19.00 9.61 23.00
CA MET A 533 18.85 10.97 22.54
C MET A 533 17.62 11.53 23.26
N ASP A 534 17.83 12.46 24.19
CA ASP A 534 16.79 13.36 24.68
C ASP A 534 16.32 14.17 23.47
N THR A 535 15.36 13.62 22.72
CA THR A 535 14.63 14.36 21.70
C THR A 535 13.82 15.40 22.44
N SER A 536 14.35 16.62 22.49
CA SER A 536 13.63 17.80 22.98
C SER A 536 12.26 17.86 22.30
N ARG A 537 11.22 17.61 23.09
CA ARG A 537 9.80 17.63 22.72
C ARG A 537 9.49 18.99 22.07
N SER A 538 9.11 19.00 20.80
CA SER A 538 8.61 20.20 20.13
C SER A 538 7.19 20.52 20.62
N ASP A 539 6.85 21.81 20.73
CA ASP A 539 5.54 22.27 21.19
C ASP A 539 4.37 21.69 20.36
N ASP A 540 4.63 21.28 19.11
CA ASP A 540 3.65 20.63 18.22
C ASP A 540 3.20 19.24 18.71
N ASP A 541 4.00 18.52 19.52
CA ASP A 541 3.63 17.20 20.04
C ASP A 541 2.64 17.30 21.22
N GLU A 542 2.47 18.49 21.83
CA GLU A 542 1.60 18.71 23.00
C GLU A 542 0.13 18.96 22.61
N GLU A 543 -0.12 19.55 21.44
CA GLU A 543 -1.49 19.80 20.94
C GLU A 543 -2.15 18.52 20.38
N ASP A 544 -1.35 17.64 19.76
CA ASP A 544 -1.75 16.29 19.34
C ASP A 544 -2.12 15.40 20.56
N LEU A 545 -1.53 15.66 21.74
CA LEU A 545 -1.81 14.93 22.99
C LEU A 545 -3.20 15.25 23.58
N LEU A 546 -3.70 16.47 23.39
CA LEU A 546 -5.00 16.89 23.91
C LEU A 546 -6.17 16.45 23.02
N THR A 547 -5.98 16.47 21.69
CA THR A 547 -7.02 16.10 20.73
C THR A 547 -7.17 14.58 20.57
N SER A 548 -6.08 13.81 20.65
CA SER A 548 -6.12 12.33 20.65
C SER A 548 -6.87 11.73 21.85
N SER A 549 -6.92 12.46 22.96
CA SER A 549 -7.61 12.06 24.20
C SER A 549 -9.13 11.88 24.07
N ILE A 550 -9.74 12.19 22.92
CA ILE A 550 -11.21 12.19 22.77
C ILE A 550 -11.69 11.25 21.65
N LEU A 551 -10.82 10.76 20.77
CA LEU A 551 -11.24 10.25 19.45
C LEU A 551 -11.39 8.71 19.32
N GLY A 552 -11.31 7.95 20.40
CA GLY A 552 -11.25 6.47 20.34
C GLY A 552 -9.94 5.91 19.79
N SER A 553 -9.76 4.59 19.85
CA SER A 553 -8.51 3.89 19.49
C SER A 553 -8.15 3.91 18.01
N HIS A 554 -9.13 4.15 17.14
CA HIS A 554 -9.00 3.93 15.70
C HIS A 554 -8.82 5.23 14.91
N TRP A 555 -9.15 6.38 15.49
CA TRP A 555 -9.05 7.68 14.83
C TRP A 555 -7.75 8.39 15.20
N HIS A 556 -6.99 8.75 14.18
CA HIS A 556 -5.70 9.43 14.36
C HIS A 556 -5.66 10.72 13.56
N PRO A 557 -5.10 11.81 14.12
CA PRO A 557 -4.95 13.08 13.41
C PRO A 557 -3.84 12.98 12.37
N PHE A 558 -4.00 13.63 11.23
CA PHE A 558 -3.03 13.76 10.15
C PHE A 558 -3.13 15.16 9.57
N TYR A 559 -2.10 15.57 8.84
CA TYR A 559 -2.08 16.85 8.13
C TYR A 559 -1.99 16.56 6.64
N ASP A 560 -2.71 17.32 5.82
CA ASP A 560 -2.57 17.25 4.37
C ASP A 560 -1.38 18.11 3.89
N SER A 561 -1.12 18.13 2.58
CA SER A 561 -0.04 18.93 1.97
C SER A 561 -0.22 20.44 2.17
N THR A 562 -1.41 20.90 2.57
CA THR A 562 -1.70 22.31 2.89
C THR A 562 -1.52 22.62 4.38
N GLY A 563 -1.19 21.62 5.19
CA GLY A 563 -1.09 21.74 6.65
C GLY A 563 -2.44 21.72 7.37
N ILE A 564 -3.54 21.38 6.68
CA ILE A 564 -4.86 21.28 7.31
C ILE A 564 -4.99 19.91 7.98
N MET A 565 -5.36 19.94 9.27
CA MET A 565 -5.60 18.72 10.04
C MET A 565 -6.85 17.98 9.56
N TYR A 566 -6.78 16.65 9.51
CA TYR A 566 -7.90 15.75 9.32
C TYR A 566 -7.72 14.49 10.18
N TYR A 567 -8.79 13.75 10.40
CA TYR A 567 -8.77 12.49 11.14
C TYR A 567 -8.95 11.32 10.17
N TYR A 568 -8.19 10.26 10.40
CA TYR A 568 -8.25 9.05 9.60
C TYR A 568 -8.48 7.84 10.51
N ASN A 569 -9.42 6.98 10.09
CA ASN A 569 -9.70 5.72 10.76
C ASN A 569 -9.07 4.55 10.00
N PHE A 570 -8.13 3.84 10.63
CA PHE A 570 -7.47 2.69 10.00
C PHE A 570 -8.33 1.45 9.88
N SER A 571 -9.37 1.28 10.70
CA SER A 571 -10.27 0.13 10.63
C SER A 571 -11.36 0.32 9.56
N THR A 572 -11.91 1.53 9.42
CA THR A 572 -13.00 1.80 8.45
C THR A 572 -12.50 2.40 7.13
N GLY A 573 -11.30 2.99 7.11
CA GLY A 573 -10.78 3.73 5.97
C GLY A 573 -11.37 5.15 5.81
N GLU A 574 -12.20 5.58 6.76
CA GLU A 574 -12.87 6.88 6.71
C GLU A 574 -11.91 8.04 7.01
N LYS A 575 -12.15 9.17 6.33
CA LYS A 575 -11.43 10.43 6.52
C LYS A 575 -12.44 11.53 6.86
N MET A 576 -12.20 12.26 7.95
CA MET A 576 -13.05 13.38 8.38
C MET A 576 -12.23 14.64 8.63
N ARG A 577 -12.71 15.81 8.19
CA ARG A 577 -12.09 17.11 8.51
C ARG A 577 -12.45 17.63 9.89
N ARG A 578 -13.58 17.15 10.45
CA ARG A 578 -14.02 17.47 11.82
C ARG A 578 -13.73 16.29 12.73
N SER A 579 -13.53 16.58 14.01
CA SER A 579 -13.38 15.57 15.05
C SER A 579 -14.61 14.64 15.03
N PRO A 580 -14.44 13.31 14.89
CA PRO A 580 -15.52 12.32 14.96
C PRO A 580 -16.46 12.46 16.18
N VAL A 581 -15.99 13.08 17.26
CA VAL A 581 -16.80 13.30 18.47
C VAL A 581 -17.88 14.35 18.22
N ASP A 582 -17.64 15.31 17.35
CA ASP A 582 -18.57 16.40 17.06
C ASP A 582 -19.73 15.96 16.15
N THR A 583 -19.57 14.86 15.41
CA THR A 583 -20.60 14.34 14.47
C THR A 583 -21.58 13.37 15.12
N SER A 584 -21.28 12.83 16.30
CA SER A 584 -22.16 11.88 17.01
C SER A 584 -23.30 12.53 17.81
N ALA A 585 -23.43 13.87 17.76
CA ALA A 585 -24.63 14.53 18.28
C ALA A 585 -25.84 14.11 17.41
N PRO A 586 -26.93 13.58 18.00
CA PRO A 586 -28.11 13.16 17.24
C PRO A 586 -28.81 14.40 16.69
N GLY A 587 -28.41 14.81 15.48
CA GLY A 587 -29.10 15.79 14.66
C GLY A 587 -30.32 15.14 14.02
N LYS A 588 -31.47 15.78 14.24
CA LYS A 588 -32.76 15.55 13.58
C LYS A 588 -32.59 15.25 12.09
N GLY A 589 -33.43 14.36 11.57
CA GLY A 589 -33.58 14.15 10.14
C GLY A 589 -33.79 15.49 9.43
N ASP A 590 -32.94 15.72 8.43
CA ASP A 590 -33.18 16.70 7.39
C ASP A 590 -34.31 16.14 6.49
N ASP A 591 -35.54 16.22 7.00
CA ASP A 591 -36.76 16.16 6.20
C ASP A 591 -37.10 17.60 5.79
N ASP A 592 -36.50 18.12 4.71
CA ASP A 592 -37.12 19.15 3.84
C ASP A 592 -36.19 19.54 2.68
N GLU A 593 -36.34 18.86 1.54
CA GLU A 593 -36.38 19.53 0.23
C GLU A 593 -37.53 18.88 -0.55
N THR A 594 -38.72 19.46 -0.38
CA THR A 594 -39.88 19.27 -1.23
C THR A 594 -39.55 19.70 -2.65
N ASN A 595 -39.59 18.73 -3.58
CA ASN A 595 -39.94 18.99 -4.96
C ASN A 595 -41.41 19.46 -4.98
N ASP A 596 -41.63 20.76 -5.12
CA ASP A 596 -42.91 21.29 -5.56
C ASP A 596 -42.83 21.51 -7.08
N ASP A 597 -43.54 20.65 -7.79
CA ASP A 597 -44.08 20.90 -9.13
C ASP A 597 -45.18 21.97 -9.03
N ASP A 598 -45.13 23.00 -9.87
CA ASP A 598 -46.27 23.60 -10.62
C ASP A 598 -45.90 25.02 -11.08
N ASP A 599 -45.78 25.23 -12.40
CA ASP A 599 -46.72 26.10 -13.11
C ASP A 599 -46.42 26.21 -14.62
N SER A 600 -47.48 25.94 -15.39
CA SER A 600 -47.89 26.55 -16.67
C SER A 600 -47.17 26.19 -17.98
N ASP A 601 -47.94 25.45 -18.79
CA ASP A 601 -48.43 25.83 -20.13
C ASP A 601 -47.43 26.41 -21.14
N ASP A 602 -47.20 25.66 -22.23
CA ASP A 602 -47.59 26.16 -23.55
C ASP A 602 -47.58 25.04 -24.60
N ASP A 603 -48.63 25.09 -25.41
CA ASP A 603 -48.97 24.24 -26.53
C ASP A 603 -47.85 24.12 -27.58
N ASP A 604 -47.70 22.94 -28.20
CA ASP A 604 -47.84 22.88 -29.66
C ASP A 604 -47.98 21.43 -30.18
N GLU A 605 -49.14 21.21 -30.79
CA GLU A 605 -49.43 20.09 -31.68
C GLU A 605 -48.49 20.10 -32.89
N SER A 606 -47.83 18.98 -33.19
CA SER A 606 -47.85 18.44 -34.55
C SER A 606 -47.25 17.03 -34.63
N SER A 607 -48.17 16.08 -34.77
CA SER A 607 -48.20 15.11 -35.87
C SER A 607 -46.86 14.57 -36.38
N SER A 608 -46.56 13.29 -36.13
CA SER A 608 -46.67 12.24 -37.16
C SER A 608 -46.10 10.88 -36.69
N GLN A 609 -46.90 9.82 -36.92
CA GLN A 609 -46.54 8.49 -37.44
C GLN A 609 -45.28 7.83 -36.85
N GLY A 610 -45.30 6.71 -36.14
CA GLY A 610 -46.07 5.47 -36.35
C GLY A 610 -45.09 4.28 -36.41
N ILE A 611 -45.55 3.10 -35.94
CA ILE A 611 -44.99 1.74 -36.18
C ILE A 611 -43.76 1.39 -35.30
N ALA A 612 -43.87 0.63 -34.19
CA ALA A 612 -44.18 -0.80 -33.97
C ALA A 612 -42.95 -1.75 -33.94
N ALA A 613 -42.99 -2.64 -32.93
CA ALA A 613 -42.36 -3.97 -32.79
C ALA A 613 -40.82 -4.02 -32.56
N VAL A 614 -40.37 -4.41 -31.36
CA VAL A 614 -40.12 -5.81 -30.90
C VAL A 614 -38.92 -6.45 -31.63
N VAL A 615 -37.75 -6.46 -30.98
CA VAL A 615 -37.02 -7.60 -30.36
C VAL A 615 -35.82 -7.02 -29.62
#